data_AF-A0A0Q7JGZ5-F1
#
_entry.id   AF-A0A0Q7JGZ5-F1
#
_cell.length_a   1.000
_cell.length_b   1.000
_cell.length_c   1.000
_cell.angle_alpha   90.00
_cell.angle_beta   90.00
_cell.angle_gamma   90.00
#
_symmetry.space_group_name_H-M   'P 1'
#
loop_
_entity.id
_entity.type
_entity.pdbx_description
1 polymer ?
#
loop_
_entity_poly.entity_id
_entity_poly.type
_entity_poly.pdbx_seq_one_letter_code
_entity_poly.pdbx_strand_id
1 'polypeptide(L)'
;MARTAVQARLQRPRLLVFAAVIGLLGGTPLAVAGYPVGAVAQGLLSVVFIGVVLAAATYRRALAGATTLCPAGATMTADLGEQLLLVRTAAGEQQLPYTALRAPRRIAGQVLVPLRNLRAHLTLPAGLLSAQDVDWLAERIAHPAAASMPVTTGSAADDGAAWPHEVGLDDAVVQRLARAVDAYRLLGRAGAARAFVVLALGGWLGVVTGRWLAAMVGTVVLAVATVVAVAVTTRRALRRSARGQRTVRARFDETHLHLDGGVGQGSLAYSAVRRCVARRGAVLLVTRTGMLQVLPRELVPDDALARLQAAAGVGSAD
;
A
#
# COMPACT_ATOMS: atom_id res chain seq x y z
N MET A 1 -17.87 3.49 -27.65
CA MET A 1 -17.20 3.23 -26.36
C MET A 1 -17.31 1.73 -26.05
N ALA A 2 -16.22 0.99 -26.24
CA ALA A 2 -16.18 -0.45 -26.01
C ALA A 2 -15.99 -0.73 -24.50
N ARG A 3 -16.93 -1.46 -23.89
CA ARG A 3 -16.83 -1.90 -22.48
C ARG A 3 -16.25 -3.31 -22.46
N THR A 4 -14.98 -3.45 -22.15
CA THR A 4 -14.31 -4.75 -22.02
C THR A 4 -14.14 -5.12 -20.55
N ALA A 5 -14.95 -6.06 -20.06
CA ALA A 5 -14.76 -6.68 -18.76
C ALA A 5 -13.78 -7.85 -18.91
N VAL A 6 -12.59 -7.73 -18.32
CA VAL A 6 -11.55 -8.77 -18.43
C VAL A 6 -11.32 -9.44 -17.08
N GLN A 7 -11.58 -10.75 -17.04
CA GLN A 7 -11.38 -11.61 -15.88
C GLN A 7 -9.92 -12.06 -15.84
N ALA A 8 -9.07 -11.34 -15.09
CA ALA A 8 -7.64 -11.62 -15.05
C ALA A 8 -7.33 -12.88 -14.21
N ARG A 9 -6.91 -13.97 -14.87
CA ARG A 9 -6.24 -15.11 -14.20
C ARG A 9 -4.75 -14.80 -14.07
N LEU A 10 -4.30 -14.45 -12.88
CA LEU A 10 -2.88 -14.31 -12.56
C LEU A 10 -2.18 -15.67 -12.60
N GLN A 11 -1.32 -15.90 -13.61
CA GLN A 11 -0.45 -17.07 -13.68
C GLN A 11 0.62 -17.01 -12.57
N ARG A 12 0.80 -18.13 -11.85
CA ARG A 12 1.85 -18.30 -10.84
C ARG A 12 3.21 -18.54 -11.53
N PRO A 13 4.25 -17.73 -11.30
CA PRO A 13 5.59 -18.06 -11.77
C PRO A 13 6.32 -18.98 -10.79
N ARG A 14 7.14 -19.86 -11.35
CA ARG A 14 7.79 -21.04 -10.76
C ARG A 14 8.80 -20.67 -9.66
N LEU A 15 8.42 -20.92 -8.40
CA LEU A 15 9.24 -20.85 -7.17
C LEU A 15 10.49 -21.77 -7.17
N LEU A 16 10.60 -22.69 -8.11
CA LEU A 16 11.67 -23.70 -8.16
C LEU A 16 13.05 -23.14 -8.56
N VAL A 17 13.10 -22.07 -9.35
CA VAL A 17 14.39 -21.50 -9.82
C VAL A 17 15.08 -20.72 -8.70
N PHE A 18 14.32 -20.09 -7.79
CA PHE A 18 14.89 -19.37 -6.65
C PHE A 18 15.38 -20.31 -5.54
N ALA A 19 14.72 -21.46 -5.34
CA ALA A 19 15.18 -22.49 -4.40
C ALA A 19 16.46 -23.19 -4.88
N ALA A 20 16.61 -23.40 -6.20
CA ALA A 20 17.79 -24.04 -6.78
C ALA A 20 19.08 -23.21 -6.63
N VAL A 21 19.00 -21.87 -6.75
CA VAL A 21 20.16 -20.98 -6.56
C VAL A 21 20.59 -20.91 -5.09
N ILE A 22 19.65 -21.03 -4.16
CA ILE A 22 19.92 -20.99 -2.71
C ILE A 22 20.52 -22.32 -2.21
N GLY A 23 20.11 -23.45 -2.78
CA GLY A 23 20.73 -24.75 -2.49
C GLY A 23 22.18 -24.85 -2.99
N LEU A 24 22.50 -24.19 -4.11
CA LEU A 24 23.82 -24.24 -4.75
C LEU A 24 24.87 -23.35 -4.05
N LEU A 25 24.45 -22.29 -3.36
CA LEU A 25 25.33 -21.38 -2.60
C LEU A 25 25.53 -21.78 -1.12
N GLY A 26 24.75 -22.74 -0.62
CA GLY A 26 24.76 -23.18 0.78
C GLY A 26 25.57 -24.45 1.08
N GLY A 27 26.26 -25.02 0.08
CA GLY A 27 26.83 -26.37 0.18
C GLY A 27 28.36 -26.42 0.13
N THR A 28 29.05 -25.98 1.17
CA THR A 28 30.37 -26.54 1.54
C THR A 28 30.56 -26.50 3.05
N PRO A 29 30.51 -27.64 3.76
CA PRO A 29 30.90 -27.70 5.15
C PRO A 29 32.41 -27.94 5.24
N LEU A 30 33.14 -27.09 5.95
CA LEU A 30 34.44 -27.44 6.52
C LEU A 30 34.75 -26.48 7.68
N ALA A 31 34.43 -26.93 8.88
CA ALA A 31 35.00 -26.38 10.10
C ALA A 31 35.40 -27.56 10.99
N VAL A 32 36.58 -28.13 10.71
CA VAL A 32 37.38 -28.81 11.73
C VAL A 32 38.26 -27.73 12.34
N ALA A 33 38.13 -27.55 13.65
CA ALA A 33 39.05 -26.89 14.59
C ALA A 33 39.68 -25.52 14.21
N GLY A 34 39.28 -24.47 14.93
CA GLY A 34 40.22 -23.42 15.35
C GLY A 34 40.25 -22.07 14.61
N TYR A 35 39.34 -21.75 13.69
CA TYR A 35 39.40 -20.48 12.95
C TYR A 35 38.26 -19.49 13.27
N PRO A 36 38.56 -18.23 13.66
CA PRO A 36 37.55 -17.16 13.82
C PRO A 36 36.82 -16.80 12.52
N VAL A 37 37.35 -17.26 11.37
CA VAL A 37 36.77 -17.07 10.03
C VAL A 37 35.45 -17.84 9.86
N GLY A 38 35.29 -19.00 10.52
CA GLY A 38 34.03 -19.77 10.46
C GLY A 38 32.86 -19.06 11.14
N ALA A 39 33.11 -18.39 12.27
CA ALA A 39 32.11 -17.59 12.96
C ALA A 39 31.69 -16.34 12.16
N VAL A 40 32.64 -15.72 11.44
CA VAL A 40 32.37 -14.58 10.55
C VAL A 40 31.55 -15.01 9.33
N ALA A 41 31.90 -16.14 8.71
CA ALA A 41 31.15 -16.69 7.57
C ALA A 41 29.72 -17.11 7.96
N GLN A 42 29.56 -17.74 9.13
CA GLN A 42 28.25 -18.15 9.66
C GLN A 42 27.40 -16.94 10.09
N GLY A 43 28.02 -15.88 10.61
CA GLY A 43 27.38 -14.58 10.85
C GLY A 43 26.88 -13.93 9.56
N LEU A 44 27.70 -13.91 8.50
CA LEU A 44 27.34 -13.41 7.18
C LEU A 44 26.19 -14.21 6.54
N LEU A 45 26.26 -15.55 6.60
CA LEU A 45 25.18 -16.44 6.13
C LEU A 45 23.87 -16.17 6.87
N SER A 46 23.92 -15.94 8.18
CA SER A 46 22.74 -15.62 8.99
C SER A 46 22.12 -14.29 8.57
N VAL A 47 22.93 -13.25 8.35
CA VAL A 47 22.47 -11.94 7.88
C VAL A 47 21.86 -12.02 6.48
N VAL A 48 22.49 -12.76 5.57
CA VAL A 48 21.96 -12.98 4.20
C VAL A 48 20.65 -13.76 4.25
N PHE A 49 20.57 -14.82 5.05
CA PHE A 49 19.34 -15.61 5.22
C PHE A 49 18.19 -14.76 5.78
N ILE A 50 18.44 -14.00 6.84
CA ILE A 50 17.44 -13.07 7.41
C ILE A 50 17.01 -12.04 6.37
N GLY A 51 17.97 -11.48 5.61
CA GLY A 51 17.69 -10.55 4.51
C GLY A 51 16.78 -11.15 3.43
N VAL A 52 17.06 -12.39 3.01
CA VAL A 52 16.26 -13.12 2.01
C VAL A 52 14.86 -13.43 2.55
N VAL A 53 14.73 -13.87 3.80
CA VAL A 53 13.42 -14.14 4.42
C VAL A 53 12.62 -12.84 4.55
N LEU A 54 13.25 -11.73 4.95
CA LEU A 54 12.60 -10.42 4.99
C LEU A 54 12.11 -10.01 3.60
N ALA A 55 12.97 -10.11 2.59
CA ALA A 55 12.67 -9.77 1.20
C ALA A 55 11.54 -10.63 0.62
N ALA A 56 11.55 -11.94 0.88
CA ALA A 56 10.48 -12.86 0.46
C ALA A 56 9.16 -12.54 1.18
N ALA A 57 9.21 -12.18 2.47
CA ALA A 57 8.02 -11.80 3.24
C ALA A 57 7.44 -10.45 2.78
N THR A 58 8.27 -9.44 2.49
CA THR A 58 7.81 -8.18 1.88
C THR A 58 7.26 -8.41 0.49
N TYR A 59 7.90 -9.25 -0.34
CA TYR A 59 7.42 -9.60 -1.68
C TYR A 59 6.06 -10.31 -1.61
N ARG A 60 5.89 -11.34 -0.77
CA ARG A 60 4.59 -12.02 -0.59
C ARG A 60 3.50 -11.07 -0.12
N ARG A 61 3.82 -10.10 0.75
CA ARG A 61 2.84 -9.08 1.18
C ARG A 61 2.49 -8.11 0.07
N ALA A 62 3.46 -7.71 -0.75
CA ALA A 62 3.20 -6.89 -1.93
C ALA A 62 2.29 -7.64 -2.93
N LEU A 63 2.56 -8.93 -3.14
CA LEU A 63 1.74 -9.80 -4.00
C LEU A 63 0.33 -9.99 -3.43
N ALA A 64 0.21 -10.23 -2.13
CA ALA A 64 -1.09 -10.35 -1.46
C ALA A 64 -1.90 -9.05 -1.58
N GLY A 65 -1.24 -7.88 -1.42
CA GLY A 65 -1.85 -6.57 -1.63
C GLY A 65 -2.31 -6.33 -3.07
N ALA A 66 -1.58 -6.86 -4.06
CA ALA A 66 -1.99 -6.81 -5.46
C ALA A 66 -3.20 -7.73 -5.75
N THR A 67 -3.24 -8.93 -5.18
CA THR A 67 -4.39 -9.85 -5.34
C THR A 67 -5.65 -9.38 -4.64
N THR A 68 -5.52 -8.55 -3.61
CA THR A 68 -6.67 -8.04 -2.89
C THR A 68 -7.27 -6.82 -3.57
N LEU A 69 -6.52 -6.04 -4.36
CA LEU A 69 -7.07 -4.95 -5.18
C LEU A 69 -7.99 -5.46 -6.31
N CYS A 70 -7.78 -6.69 -6.76
CA CYS A 70 -8.64 -7.39 -7.73
C CYS A 70 -8.95 -8.80 -7.20
N PRO A 71 -9.91 -8.98 -6.26
CA PRO A 71 -10.29 -10.31 -5.83
C PRO A 71 -10.69 -11.16 -7.03
N ALA A 72 -10.41 -12.47 -7.03
CA ALA A 72 -10.72 -13.34 -8.16
C ALA A 72 -12.22 -13.22 -8.51
N GLY A 73 -12.52 -12.72 -9.71
CA GLY A 73 -13.90 -12.44 -10.17
C GLY A 73 -14.36 -10.98 -10.04
N ALA A 74 -13.56 -10.10 -9.44
CA ALA A 74 -13.85 -8.67 -9.44
C ALA A 74 -13.71 -8.09 -10.85
N THR A 75 -14.73 -7.38 -11.29
CA THR A 75 -14.70 -6.61 -12.52
C THR A 75 -13.92 -5.33 -12.26
N MET A 76 -12.87 -5.12 -13.06
CA MET A 76 -12.18 -3.84 -13.16
C MET A 76 -12.57 -3.24 -14.51
N THR A 77 -13.01 -1.99 -14.52
CA THR A 77 -13.25 -1.25 -15.76
C THR A 77 -12.41 0.01 -15.75
N ALA A 78 -11.70 0.27 -16.85
CA ALA A 78 -11.02 1.53 -17.08
C ALA A 78 -11.75 2.25 -18.20
N ASP A 79 -12.13 3.49 -17.96
CA ASP A 79 -12.69 4.39 -18.97
C ASP A 79 -11.69 5.51 -19.23
N LEU A 80 -11.39 5.71 -20.52
CA LEU A 80 -10.46 6.70 -21.01
C LEU A 80 -11.25 7.96 -21.35
N GLY A 81 -11.47 8.81 -20.34
CA GLY A 81 -12.13 10.11 -20.53
C GLY A 81 -11.22 11.12 -21.22
N GLU A 82 -11.75 12.27 -21.61
CA GLU A 82 -10.97 13.28 -22.34
C GLU A 82 -9.81 13.88 -21.52
N GLN A 83 -9.97 13.99 -20.19
CA GLN A 83 -9.01 14.63 -19.29
C GLN A 83 -8.56 13.75 -18.12
N LEU A 84 -9.29 12.67 -17.84
CA LEU A 84 -9.09 11.80 -16.69
C LEU A 84 -9.24 10.34 -17.08
N LEU A 85 -8.42 9.51 -16.44
CA LEU A 85 -8.54 8.06 -16.43
C LEU A 85 -9.47 7.67 -15.29
N LEU A 86 -10.61 7.08 -15.61
CA LEU A 86 -11.59 6.63 -14.63
C LEU A 86 -11.43 5.12 -14.43
N VAL A 87 -11.09 4.71 -13.21
CA VAL A 87 -10.84 3.32 -12.87
C VAL A 87 -11.86 2.87 -11.85
N ARG A 88 -12.70 1.91 -12.21
CA ARG A 88 -13.65 1.26 -11.30
C ARG A 88 -13.13 -0.11 -10.92
N THR A 89 -13.10 -0.37 -9.63
CA THR A 89 -12.75 -1.65 -9.03
C THR A 89 -13.86 -2.06 -8.06
N ALA A 90 -13.86 -3.30 -7.60
CA ALA A 90 -14.75 -3.73 -6.50
C ALA A 90 -14.53 -2.93 -5.20
N ALA A 91 -13.38 -2.27 -5.04
CA ALA A 91 -13.10 -1.41 -3.88
C ALA A 91 -13.69 -0.01 -4.01
N GLY A 92 -14.06 0.42 -5.22
CA GLY A 92 -14.54 1.77 -5.50
C GLY A 92 -14.09 2.32 -6.84
N GLU A 93 -14.46 3.57 -7.08
CA GLU A 93 -14.11 4.34 -8.26
C GLU A 93 -13.00 5.34 -7.94
N GLN A 94 -12.02 5.43 -8.85
CA GLN A 94 -10.90 6.35 -8.75
C GLN A 94 -10.78 7.14 -10.06
N GLN A 95 -10.81 8.47 -9.95
CA GLN A 95 -10.66 9.37 -11.09
C GLN A 95 -9.28 10.02 -11.03
N LEU A 96 -8.45 9.75 -12.05
CA LEU A 96 -7.06 10.15 -12.11
C LEU A 96 -6.84 11.13 -13.28
N PRO A 97 -6.56 12.42 -13.02
CA PRO A 97 -6.28 13.36 -14.10
C PRO A 97 -4.98 12.96 -14.83
N TYR A 98 -4.92 13.11 -16.15
CA TYR A 98 -3.73 12.74 -16.93
C TYR A 98 -2.47 13.49 -16.49
N THR A 99 -2.62 14.70 -15.95
CA THR A 99 -1.53 15.51 -15.36
C THR A 99 -0.90 14.85 -14.14
N ALA A 100 -1.61 13.96 -13.43
CA ALA A 100 -1.07 13.19 -12.31
C ALA A 100 -0.38 11.89 -12.74
N LEU A 101 -0.38 11.54 -14.03
CA LEU A 101 0.15 10.30 -14.57
C LEU A 101 1.48 10.52 -15.33
N ARG A 102 2.27 9.45 -15.43
CA ARG A 102 3.42 9.34 -16.33
C ARG A 102 3.10 8.33 -17.42
N ALA A 103 3.89 8.35 -18.49
CA ALA A 103 3.72 7.45 -19.63
C ALA A 103 3.54 5.99 -19.17
N PRO A 104 2.49 5.30 -19.65
CA PRO A 104 2.21 3.92 -19.28
C PRO A 104 3.30 3.00 -19.84
N ARG A 105 3.57 1.89 -19.13
CA ARG A 105 4.54 0.87 -19.54
C ARG A 105 3.87 -0.50 -19.53
N ARG A 106 4.11 -1.29 -20.56
CA ARG A 106 3.68 -2.69 -20.60
C ARG A 106 4.75 -3.60 -19.99
N ILE A 107 4.41 -4.33 -18.94
CA ILE A 107 5.29 -5.32 -18.31
C ILE A 107 4.50 -6.62 -18.12
N ALA A 108 4.98 -7.72 -18.72
CA ALA A 108 4.34 -9.03 -18.63
C ALA A 108 2.83 -9.02 -18.96
N GLY A 109 2.45 -8.27 -19.99
CA GLY A 109 1.05 -8.11 -20.43
C GLY A 109 0.21 -7.13 -19.60
N GLN A 110 0.67 -6.72 -18.42
CA GLN A 110 -0.01 -5.71 -17.59
C GLN A 110 0.40 -4.30 -18.02
N VAL A 111 -0.51 -3.33 -17.86
CA VAL A 111 -0.22 -1.91 -18.11
C VAL A 111 0.03 -1.23 -16.77
N LEU A 112 1.25 -0.76 -16.56
CA LEU A 112 1.65 0.00 -15.40
C LEU A 112 1.59 1.49 -15.76
N VAL A 113 0.75 2.24 -15.05
CA VAL A 113 0.64 3.69 -15.19
C VAL A 113 1.28 4.34 -13.97
N PRO A 114 2.52 4.85 -14.05
CA PRO A 114 3.19 5.45 -12.91
C PRO A 114 2.52 6.78 -12.55
N LEU A 115 2.38 7.08 -11.27
CA LEU A 115 1.85 8.35 -10.79
C LEU A 115 3.00 9.39 -10.72
N ARG A 116 2.78 10.64 -11.15
CA ARG A 116 3.83 11.69 -11.11
C ARG A 116 4.25 12.06 -9.70
N ASN A 117 3.26 12.22 -8.81
CA ASN A 117 3.46 12.76 -7.46
C ASN A 117 3.72 11.67 -6.41
N LEU A 118 3.59 10.40 -6.78
CA LEU A 118 3.75 9.27 -5.87
C LEU A 118 4.72 8.25 -6.48
N ARG A 119 5.57 7.61 -5.66
CA ARG A 119 6.32 6.40 -6.08
C ARG A 119 5.39 5.17 -6.11
N ALA A 120 4.24 5.34 -6.73
CA ALA A 120 3.22 4.31 -6.90
C ALA A 120 2.88 4.21 -8.39
N HIS A 121 2.39 3.05 -8.77
CA HIS A 121 1.89 2.79 -10.11
C HIS A 121 0.50 2.20 -9.97
N LEU A 122 -0.39 2.64 -10.85
CA LEU A 122 -1.65 1.96 -11.09
C LEU A 122 -1.35 0.77 -12.01
N THR A 123 -1.63 -0.43 -11.53
CA THR A 123 -1.51 -1.65 -12.35
C THR A 123 -2.87 -1.98 -12.93
N LEU A 124 -2.97 -1.89 -14.26
CA LEU A 124 -4.13 -2.33 -15.01
C LEU A 124 -3.88 -3.76 -15.53
N PRO A 125 -4.82 -4.70 -15.31
CA PRO A 125 -4.69 -6.08 -15.77
C PRO A 125 -4.55 -6.18 -17.29
N ALA A 126 -3.89 -7.24 -17.73
CA ALA A 126 -3.73 -7.54 -19.14
C ALA A 126 -5.08 -7.65 -19.83
N GLY A 127 -5.22 -7.04 -21.01
CA GLY A 127 -6.45 -7.03 -21.80
C GLY A 127 -7.47 -5.95 -21.43
N LEU A 128 -7.30 -5.24 -20.30
CA LEU A 128 -8.21 -4.16 -19.93
C LEU A 128 -8.16 -2.98 -20.91
N LEU A 129 -6.96 -2.63 -21.37
CA LEU A 129 -6.71 -1.63 -22.40
C LEU A 129 -6.07 -2.30 -23.62
N SER A 130 -6.56 -1.98 -24.81
CA SER A 130 -5.95 -2.41 -26.07
C SER A 130 -4.57 -1.75 -26.28
N ALA A 131 -3.80 -2.20 -27.28
CA ALA A 131 -2.54 -1.53 -27.66
C ALA A 131 -2.77 -0.06 -28.01
N GLN A 132 -3.78 0.18 -28.85
CA GLN A 132 -4.18 1.51 -29.26
C GLN A 132 -4.61 2.39 -28.08
N ASP A 133 -5.34 1.84 -27.10
CA ASP A 133 -5.72 2.57 -25.89
C ASP A 133 -4.52 2.97 -25.03
N VAL A 134 -3.50 2.12 -24.96
CA VAL A 134 -2.27 2.42 -24.21
C VAL A 134 -1.45 3.51 -24.89
N ASP A 135 -1.35 3.46 -26.22
CA ASP A 135 -0.65 4.48 -27.00
C ASP A 135 -1.39 5.81 -26.94
N TRP A 136 -2.72 5.79 -27.06
CA TRP A 136 -3.58 6.96 -26.88
C TRP A 136 -3.44 7.56 -25.47
N LEU A 137 -3.43 6.72 -24.44
CA LEU A 137 -3.21 7.15 -23.05
C LEU A 137 -1.82 7.78 -22.88
N ALA A 138 -0.78 7.20 -23.50
CA ALA A 138 0.58 7.74 -23.46
C ALA A 138 0.64 9.12 -24.13
N GLU A 139 0.00 9.29 -25.28
CA GLU A 139 -0.09 10.53 -26.01
C GLU A 139 -0.83 11.61 -25.21
N ARG A 140 -1.97 11.26 -24.58
CA ARG A 140 -2.74 12.17 -23.72
C ARG A 140 -2.00 12.60 -22.46
N ILE A 141 -1.15 11.74 -21.90
CA ILE A 141 -0.31 12.08 -20.75
C ILE A 141 0.89 12.97 -21.17
N ALA A 142 1.41 12.79 -22.39
CA ALA A 142 2.48 13.61 -22.94
C ALA A 142 2.00 15.01 -23.33
N HIS A 143 0.80 15.06 -23.90
CA HIS A 143 0.11 16.29 -24.30
C HIS A 143 -1.22 16.38 -23.53
N PRO A 144 -1.17 16.67 -22.21
CA PRO A 144 -2.37 17.04 -21.49
C PRO A 144 -2.79 18.36 -22.12
N ALA A 145 -3.71 18.30 -23.09
CA ALA A 145 -4.09 19.43 -23.91
C ALA A 145 -4.30 20.66 -23.02
N ALA A 146 -3.93 21.83 -23.52
CA ALA A 146 -4.15 23.14 -22.91
C ALA A 146 -5.65 23.48 -22.82
N ALA A 147 -6.46 22.58 -22.27
CA ALA A 147 -7.83 22.78 -21.91
C ALA A 147 -7.87 23.59 -20.60
N SER A 148 -7.43 24.85 -20.69
CA SER A 148 -8.08 25.92 -19.96
C SER A 148 -9.44 26.18 -20.61
N MET A 149 -10.33 25.20 -20.52
CA MET A 149 -11.77 25.45 -20.51
C MET A 149 -12.26 24.94 -19.17
N PRO A 150 -13.25 25.60 -18.57
CA PRO A 150 -13.80 25.18 -17.29
C PRO A 150 -14.13 23.70 -17.43
N VAL A 151 -13.52 22.90 -16.56
CA VAL A 151 -13.95 21.53 -16.35
C VAL A 151 -15.38 21.66 -15.85
N THR A 152 -16.36 21.64 -16.74
CA THR A 152 -17.70 21.21 -16.39
C THR A 152 -17.55 19.72 -16.15
N THR A 153 -17.16 19.40 -14.92
CA THR A 153 -17.29 18.09 -14.30
C THR A 153 -18.76 17.71 -14.35
N GLY A 154 -19.25 17.30 -15.51
CA GLY A 154 -20.47 16.51 -15.66
C GLY A 154 -20.23 15.09 -15.16
N SER A 155 -19.60 14.95 -13.99
CA SER A 155 -19.79 13.79 -13.15
C SER A 155 -21.17 14.00 -12.54
N ALA A 156 -22.09 13.05 -12.67
CA ALA A 156 -23.40 13.07 -12.00
C ALA A 156 -23.30 13.08 -10.44
N ALA A 157 -22.12 13.38 -9.89
CA ALA A 157 -21.86 13.60 -8.47
C ALA A 157 -21.38 15.02 -8.14
N ASP A 158 -21.17 15.88 -9.16
CA ASP A 158 -20.76 17.29 -9.02
C ASP A 158 -21.95 18.25 -9.19
N ASP A 159 -23.10 17.88 -8.61
CA ASP A 159 -24.26 18.76 -8.43
C ASP A 159 -23.94 19.85 -7.38
N GLY A 160 -22.85 20.62 -7.55
CA GLY A 160 -22.48 21.74 -6.68
C GLY A 160 -22.48 21.44 -5.17
N ALA A 161 -22.43 20.15 -4.80
CA ALA A 161 -22.72 19.70 -3.45
C ALA A 161 -21.50 20.07 -2.61
N ALA A 162 -21.67 21.11 -1.79
CA ALA A 162 -20.65 21.64 -0.91
C ALA A 162 -19.95 20.48 -0.18
N TRP A 163 -18.62 20.46 -0.22
CA TRP A 163 -17.83 19.50 0.55
C TRP A 163 -17.95 19.85 2.02
N PRO A 164 -18.74 19.10 2.82
CA PRO A 164 -19.11 19.54 4.16
C PRO A 164 -17.94 19.49 5.14
N HIS A 165 -16.91 18.69 4.84
CA HIS A 165 -15.74 18.52 5.67
C HIS A 165 -14.46 18.76 4.87
N GLU A 166 -13.74 19.83 5.21
CA GLU A 166 -12.43 20.18 4.65
C GLU A 166 -11.42 20.35 5.78
N VAL A 167 -10.24 19.73 5.62
CA VAL A 167 -9.15 19.82 6.58
C VAL A 167 -7.85 20.15 5.85
N GLY A 168 -7.15 21.17 6.34
CA GLY A 168 -5.80 21.51 5.88
C GLY A 168 -4.79 20.44 6.29
N LEU A 169 -3.98 19.96 5.34
CA LEU A 169 -2.88 19.04 5.62
C LEU A 169 -1.63 19.84 6.00
N ASP A 170 -1.55 20.25 7.26
CA ASP A 170 -0.33 20.82 7.83
C ASP A 170 0.64 19.73 8.33
N ASP A 171 1.88 20.13 8.63
CA ASP A 171 2.89 19.20 9.16
C ASP A 171 2.47 18.55 10.48
N ALA A 172 1.64 19.22 11.28
CA ALA A 172 1.14 18.71 12.55
C ALA A 172 0.15 17.56 12.34
N VAL A 173 -0.82 17.70 11.43
CA VAL A 173 -1.76 16.67 10.99
C VAL A 173 -0.98 15.49 10.43
N VAL A 174 -0.01 15.72 9.53
CA VAL A 174 0.82 14.65 8.96
C VAL A 174 1.57 13.87 10.06
N GLN A 175 2.09 14.57 11.08
CA GLN A 175 2.74 13.92 12.22
C GLN A 175 1.75 13.16 13.11
N ARG A 176 0.51 13.62 13.27
CA ARG A 176 -0.55 12.88 13.99
C ARG A 176 -0.92 11.60 13.24
N LEU A 177 -1.16 11.69 11.93
CA LEU A 177 -1.45 10.55 11.07
C LEU A 177 -0.33 9.52 11.09
N ALA A 178 0.94 9.96 10.99
CA ALA A 178 2.08 9.06 11.03
C ALA A 178 2.16 8.29 12.36
N ARG A 179 1.95 8.97 13.49
CA ARG A 179 1.92 8.32 14.82
C ARG A 179 0.79 7.30 14.93
N ALA A 180 -0.39 7.59 14.39
CA ALA A 180 -1.51 6.65 14.40
C ALA A 180 -1.22 5.40 13.56
N VAL A 181 -0.58 5.55 12.39
CA VAL A 181 -0.18 4.42 11.54
C VAL A 181 0.91 3.59 12.20
N ASP A 182 1.93 4.23 12.79
CA ASP A 182 3.01 3.55 13.50
C ASP A 182 2.44 2.73 14.68
N ALA A 183 1.57 3.34 15.49
CA ALA A 183 0.89 2.66 16.59
C ALA A 183 0.06 1.47 16.10
N TYR A 184 -0.74 1.63 15.03
CA TYR A 184 -1.54 0.54 14.47
C TYR A 184 -0.67 -0.64 13.98
N ARG A 185 0.47 -0.35 13.35
CA ARG A 185 1.38 -1.38 12.84
C ARG A 185 2.11 -2.12 13.96
N LEU A 186 2.49 -1.42 15.03
CA LEU A 186 3.19 -1.99 16.17
C LEU A 186 2.25 -2.81 17.06
N LEU A 187 1.05 -2.29 17.35
CA LEU A 187 0.05 -2.94 18.19
C LEU A 187 -0.76 -4.03 17.47
N GLY A 188 -0.69 -4.11 16.14
CA GLY A 188 -1.35 -5.18 15.39
C GLY A 188 -0.75 -6.55 15.72
N ARG A 189 -1.56 -7.62 15.66
CA ARG A 189 -1.12 -9.02 15.84
C ARG A 189 0.13 -9.38 15.03
N ALA A 190 0.26 -8.79 13.83
CA ALA A 190 1.42 -8.99 12.97
C ALA A 190 2.71 -8.29 13.45
N GLY A 191 2.60 -7.26 14.29
CA GLY A 191 3.72 -6.60 14.96
C GLY A 191 4.24 -7.45 16.12
N ALA A 192 3.33 -7.91 16.99
CA ALA A 192 3.66 -8.82 18.09
C ALA A 192 4.31 -10.12 17.59
N ALA A 193 3.74 -10.75 16.55
CA ALA A 193 4.33 -11.94 15.94
C ALA A 193 5.74 -11.69 15.37
N ARG A 194 5.99 -10.51 14.78
CA ARG A 194 7.33 -10.15 14.28
C ARG A 194 8.32 -9.94 15.42
N ALA A 195 7.93 -9.23 16.47
CA ALA A 195 8.76 -9.06 17.65
C ALA A 195 9.10 -10.41 18.28
N PHE A 196 8.11 -11.30 18.41
CA PHE A 196 8.30 -12.66 18.90
C PHE A 196 9.28 -13.46 18.05
N VAL A 197 9.13 -13.46 16.72
CA VAL A 197 10.06 -14.16 15.81
C VAL A 197 11.48 -13.61 15.95
N VAL A 198 11.66 -12.29 16.05
CA VAL A 198 12.98 -11.68 16.21
C VAL A 198 13.60 -12.08 17.54
N LEU A 199 12.84 -12.05 18.63
CA LEU A 199 13.30 -12.49 19.95
C LEU A 199 13.64 -13.99 19.99
N ALA A 200 12.81 -14.84 19.37
CA ALA A 200 13.06 -16.27 19.27
C ALA A 200 14.33 -16.57 18.47
N LEU A 201 14.55 -15.88 17.36
CA LEU A 201 15.79 -16.00 16.58
C LEU A 201 17.01 -15.55 17.40
N GLY A 202 16.89 -14.45 18.12
CA GLY A 202 17.96 -13.93 18.98
C GLY A 202 18.33 -14.88 20.12
N GLY A 203 17.32 -15.44 20.78
CA GLY A 203 17.51 -16.47 21.81
C GLY A 203 18.21 -17.69 21.25
N TRP A 204 17.74 -18.21 20.11
CA TRP A 204 18.35 -19.35 19.43
C TRP A 204 19.82 -19.07 19.04
N LEU A 205 20.12 -17.89 18.49
CA LEU A 205 21.49 -17.50 18.16
C LEU A 205 22.39 -17.44 19.42
N GLY A 206 21.82 -16.98 20.54
CA GLY A 206 22.48 -16.95 21.85
C GLY A 206 22.87 -18.35 22.33
N VAL A 207 21.96 -19.33 22.21
CA VAL A 207 22.24 -20.74 22.53
C VAL A 207 23.38 -21.27 21.67
N VAL A 208 23.30 -21.10 20.35
CA VAL A 208 24.23 -21.72 19.39
C VAL A 208 25.65 -21.15 19.51
N THR A 209 25.78 -19.85 19.77
CA THR A 209 27.08 -19.18 19.80
C THR A 209 27.73 -19.19 21.19
N GLY A 210 26.99 -19.54 22.24
CA GLY A 210 27.42 -19.38 23.64
C GLY A 210 27.58 -17.90 24.06
N ARG A 211 27.26 -16.93 23.21
CA ARG A 211 27.42 -15.48 23.43
C ARG A 211 26.07 -14.79 23.57
N TRP A 212 25.33 -15.19 24.60
CA TRP A 212 23.97 -14.72 24.89
C TRP A 212 23.82 -13.20 24.91
N LEU A 213 24.77 -12.49 25.54
CA LEU A 213 24.71 -11.03 25.64
C LEU A 213 24.80 -10.36 24.26
N ALA A 214 25.75 -10.78 23.43
CA ALA A 214 25.95 -10.22 22.09
C ALA A 214 24.75 -10.54 21.17
N ALA A 215 24.21 -11.76 21.25
CA ALA A 215 23.02 -12.16 20.51
C ALA A 215 21.77 -11.36 20.92
N MET A 216 21.56 -11.16 22.23
CA MET A 216 20.46 -10.34 22.76
C MET A 216 20.59 -8.88 22.29
N VAL A 217 21.76 -8.26 22.48
CA VAL A 217 21.99 -6.87 22.07
C VAL A 217 21.81 -6.71 20.56
N GLY A 218 22.39 -7.59 19.75
CA GLY A 218 22.24 -7.55 18.29
C GLY A 218 20.80 -7.70 17.83
N THR A 219 20.03 -8.58 18.49
CA THR A 219 18.61 -8.80 18.20
C THR A 219 17.76 -7.59 18.54
N VAL A 220 17.99 -6.99 19.71
CA VAL A 220 17.29 -5.76 20.13
C VAL A 220 17.62 -4.61 19.18
N VAL A 221 18.89 -4.42 18.84
CA VAL A 221 19.32 -3.38 17.89
C VAL A 221 18.67 -3.58 16.52
N LEU A 222 18.63 -4.81 16.00
CA LEU A 222 17.99 -5.12 14.72
C LEU A 222 16.47 -4.90 14.76
N ALA A 223 15.81 -5.28 15.87
CA ALA A 223 14.40 -5.04 16.08
C ALA A 223 14.08 -3.54 16.08
N VAL A 224 14.83 -2.76 16.87
CA VAL A 224 14.69 -1.30 16.96
C VAL A 224 14.98 -0.65 15.60
N ALA A 225 16.06 -1.03 14.93
CA ALA A 225 16.40 -0.51 13.60
C ALA A 225 15.31 -0.79 12.58
N THR A 226 14.69 -1.97 12.62
CA THR A 226 13.57 -2.33 11.74
C THR A 226 12.34 -1.46 12.02
N VAL A 227 12.00 -1.26 13.30
CA VAL A 227 10.87 -0.39 13.71
C VAL A 227 11.12 1.06 13.27
N VAL A 228 12.33 1.58 13.52
CA VAL A 228 12.73 2.93 13.12
C VAL A 228 12.70 3.08 11.60
N ALA A 229 13.21 2.11 10.84
CA ALA A 229 13.18 2.14 9.38
C ALA A 229 11.74 2.16 8.84
N VAL A 230 10.84 1.36 9.41
CA VAL A 230 9.40 1.37 9.05
C VAL A 230 8.76 2.72 9.39
N ALA A 231 9.04 3.29 10.56
CA ALA A 231 8.50 4.59 10.96
C ALA A 231 9.01 5.72 10.04
N VAL A 232 10.31 5.76 9.76
CA VAL A 232 10.94 6.76 8.89
C VAL A 232 10.41 6.67 7.46
N THR A 233 10.30 5.46 6.91
CA THR A 233 9.76 5.25 5.56
C THR A 233 8.29 5.65 5.47
N THR A 234 7.49 5.34 6.48
CA THR A 234 6.08 5.73 6.57
C THR A 234 5.92 7.25 6.65
N ARG A 235 6.69 7.93 7.52
CA ARG A 235 6.70 9.40 7.62
C ARG A 235 7.14 10.05 6.31
N ARG A 236 8.18 9.52 5.67
CA ARG A 236 8.63 10.02 4.36
C ARG A 236 7.57 9.83 3.28
N ALA A 237 6.86 8.71 3.28
CA ALA A 237 5.76 8.48 2.35
C ALA A 237 4.61 9.47 2.57
N LEU A 238 4.15 9.62 3.82
CA LEU A 238 3.07 10.56 4.18
C LEU A 238 3.43 12.02 3.85
N ARG A 239 4.64 12.47 4.22
CA ARG A 239 5.11 13.82 3.87
C ARG A 239 5.19 14.05 2.37
N ARG A 240 5.56 13.03 1.59
CA ARG A 240 5.57 13.13 0.11
C ARG A 240 4.16 13.25 -0.45
N SER A 241 3.22 12.48 0.07
CA SER A 241 1.80 12.58 -0.31
C SER A 241 1.21 13.95 0.05
N ALA A 242 1.61 14.53 1.19
CA ALA A 242 1.14 15.83 1.64
C ALA A 242 1.78 17.02 0.89
N ARG A 243 3.00 16.89 0.34
CA ARG A 243 3.72 18.00 -0.31
C ARG A 243 3.03 18.64 -1.52
N GLY A 244 2.00 18.00 -2.08
CA GLY A 244 1.16 18.57 -3.14
C GLY A 244 -0.29 18.83 -2.73
N GLN A 245 -0.69 18.50 -1.50
CA GLN A 245 -2.07 18.59 -1.03
C GLN A 245 -2.15 19.59 0.12
N ARG A 246 -2.76 20.76 -0.13
CA ARG A 246 -3.02 21.73 0.95
C ARG A 246 -4.28 21.38 1.72
N THR A 247 -5.28 20.79 1.06
CA THR A 247 -6.56 20.43 1.66
C THR A 247 -6.99 19.05 1.22
N VAL A 248 -7.64 18.34 2.15
CA VAL A 248 -8.37 17.09 1.89
C VAL A 248 -9.82 17.36 2.24
N ARG A 249 -10.72 16.88 1.38
CA ARG A 249 -12.16 17.02 1.55
C ARG A 249 -12.80 15.65 1.62
N ALA A 250 -13.82 15.52 2.45
CA ALA A 250 -14.65 14.34 2.49
C ALA A 250 -16.12 14.70 2.40
N ARG A 251 -16.86 13.83 1.72
CA ARG A 251 -18.31 13.81 1.73
C ARG A 251 -18.77 12.39 2.07
N PHE A 252 -19.66 12.29 3.03
CA PHE A 252 -20.22 11.02 3.49
C PHE A 252 -21.64 10.94 2.97
N ASP A 253 -21.87 9.98 2.07
CA ASP A 253 -23.19 9.62 1.58
C ASP A 253 -23.76 8.46 2.42
N GLU A 254 -24.94 7.96 2.06
CA GLU A 254 -25.57 6.78 2.67
C GLU A 254 -24.74 5.51 2.48
N THR A 255 -24.06 5.38 1.34
CA THR A 255 -23.39 4.13 0.94
C THR A 255 -21.89 4.29 0.67
N HIS A 256 -21.43 5.52 0.47
CA HIS A 256 -20.07 5.81 0.03
C HIS A 256 -19.42 6.93 0.83
N LEU A 257 -18.11 6.79 1.03
CA LEU A 257 -17.20 7.83 1.44
C LEU A 257 -16.51 8.39 0.19
N HIS A 258 -16.85 9.63 -0.17
CA HIS A 258 -16.17 10.36 -1.23
C HIS A 258 -15.02 11.17 -0.63
N LEU A 259 -13.85 11.07 -1.23
CA LEU A 259 -12.65 11.77 -0.82
C LEU A 259 -12.11 12.55 -2.01
N ASP A 260 -11.79 13.80 -1.76
CA ASP A 260 -11.08 14.65 -2.71
C ASP A 260 -9.78 15.14 -2.07
N GLY A 261 -8.72 15.09 -2.86
CA GLY A 261 -7.41 15.61 -2.50
C GLY A 261 -6.55 15.70 -3.74
N GLY A 262 -5.38 16.33 -3.66
CA GLY A 262 -4.49 16.53 -4.81
C GLY A 262 -3.88 15.29 -5.50
N VAL A 263 -4.38 14.07 -5.23
CA VAL A 263 -4.08 12.86 -6.04
C VAL A 263 -5.25 12.51 -6.97
N GLY A 264 -6.42 13.12 -6.75
CA GLY A 264 -7.66 12.86 -7.48
C GLY A 264 -8.82 12.61 -6.52
N GLN A 265 -10.01 12.48 -7.09
CA GLN A 265 -11.22 12.10 -6.38
C GLN A 265 -11.35 10.58 -6.33
N GLY A 266 -11.75 10.07 -5.18
CA GLY A 266 -12.00 8.64 -4.97
C GLY A 266 -13.28 8.42 -4.18
N SER A 267 -14.00 7.36 -4.50
CA SER A 267 -15.16 6.90 -3.73
C SER A 267 -14.88 5.54 -3.12
N LEU A 268 -15.11 5.40 -1.82
CA LEU A 268 -14.96 4.15 -1.07
C LEU A 268 -16.33 3.71 -0.55
N ALA A 269 -16.84 2.59 -1.06
CA ALA A 269 -18.07 2.00 -0.55
C ALA A 269 -17.89 1.57 0.92
N TYR A 270 -18.88 1.83 1.78
CA TYR A 270 -18.81 1.39 3.18
C TYR A 270 -18.69 -0.14 3.31
N SER A 271 -19.32 -0.88 2.40
CA SER A 271 -19.20 -2.34 2.32
C SER A 271 -17.78 -2.83 2.00
N ALA A 272 -16.94 -1.99 1.38
CA ALA A 272 -15.54 -2.30 1.11
C ALA A 272 -14.66 -2.13 2.36
N VAL A 273 -15.16 -1.50 3.43
CA VAL A 273 -14.43 -1.36 4.69
C VAL A 273 -14.50 -2.67 5.47
N ARG A 274 -13.34 -3.23 5.82
CA ARG A 274 -13.21 -4.44 6.65
C ARG A 274 -13.01 -4.10 8.12
N ARG A 275 -12.31 -3.01 8.41
CA ARG A 275 -12.02 -2.58 9.77
C ARG A 275 -11.92 -1.08 9.80
N CYS A 276 -12.62 -0.45 10.73
CA CYS A 276 -12.49 0.96 11.05
C CYS A 276 -11.92 1.09 12.47
N VAL A 277 -10.83 1.84 12.63
CA VAL A 277 -10.23 2.12 13.94
C VAL A 277 -10.05 3.62 14.09
N ALA A 278 -10.78 4.22 15.00
CA ALA A 278 -10.56 5.60 15.41
C ALA A 278 -9.48 5.67 16.49
N ARG A 279 -8.54 6.59 16.33
CA ARG A 279 -7.52 6.93 17.34
C ARG A 279 -7.46 8.45 17.47
N ARG A 280 -6.75 8.95 18.50
CA ARG A 280 -6.56 10.39 18.71
C ARG A 280 -5.97 11.05 17.46
N GLY A 281 -6.79 11.82 16.75
CA GLY A 281 -6.40 12.59 15.56
C GLY A 281 -6.36 11.81 14.23
N ALA A 282 -6.77 10.54 14.18
CA ALA A 282 -6.82 9.80 12.92
C ALA A 282 -7.90 8.70 12.90
N VAL A 283 -8.49 8.48 11.73
CA VAL A 283 -9.34 7.33 11.43
C VAL A 283 -8.60 6.43 10.45
N LEU A 284 -8.42 5.16 10.84
CA LEU A 284 -7.77 4.14 10.04
C LEU A 284 -8.82 3.23 9.43
N LEU A 285 -8.93 3.25 8.11
CA LEU A 285 -9.82 2.39 7.34
C LEU A 285 -8.99 1.30 6.68
N VAL A 286 -9.22 0.05 7.06
CA VAL A 286 -8.67 -1.10 6.37
C VAL A 286 -9.76 -1.66 5.50
N THR A 287 -9.55 -1.65 4.19
CA THR A 287 -10.50 -2.22 3.23
C THR A 287 -10.46 -3.74 3.27
N ARG A 288 -11.48 -4.40 2.71
CA ARG A 288 -11.47 -5.84 2.43
C ARG A 288 -10.33 -6.22 1.49
N THR A 289 -9.91 -5.25 0.68
CA THR A 289 -8.73 -5.37 -0.18
C THR A 289 -7.39 -5.20 0.58
N GLY A 290 -7.40 -5.08 1.91
CA GLY A 290 -6.19 -4.92 2.71
C GLY A 290 -5.47 -3.58 2.54
N MET A 291 -6.03 -2.66 1.75
CA MET A 291 -5.54 -1.30 1.62
C MET A 291 -5.80 -0.56 2.92
N LEU A 292 -4.78 0.14 3.43
CA LEU A 292 -4.90 1.00 4.59
C LEU A 292 -5.07 2.44 4.11
N GLN A 293 -6.24 3.00 4.35
CA GLN A 293 -6.55 4.41 4.15
C GLN A 293 -6.56 5.11 5.50
N VAL A 294 -5.98 6.30 5.53
CA VAL A 294 -5.72 7.05 6.77
C VAL A 294 -6.31 8.44 6.58
N LEU A 295 -7.27 8.80 7.42
CA LEU A 295 -7.97 10.07 7.36
C LEU A 295 -7.73 10.86 8.66
N PRO A 296 -7.61 12.19 8.60
CA PRO A 296 -7.69 13.03 9.81
C PRO A 296 -9.01 12.77 10.53
N ARG A 297 -8.99 12.76 11.87
CA ARG A 297 -10.22 12.54 12.66
C ARG A 297 -11.23 13.66 12.44
N GLU A 298 -10.72 14.87 12.24
CA GLU A 298 -11.46 16.10 11.99
C GLU A 298 -12.26 16.03 10.67
N LEU A 299 -11.84 15.16 9.74
CA LEU A 299 -12.49 14.95 8.45
C LEU A 299 -13.69 13.99 8.54
N VAL A 300 -13.83 13.24 9.64
CA VAL A 300 -14.84 12.17 9.78
C VAL A 300 -15.74 12.52 10.97
N PRO A 301 -16.97 13.01 10.75
CA PRO A 301 -17.90 13.30 11.82
C PRO A 301 -18.36 12.01 12.52
N ASP A 302 -18.87 12.14 13.74
CA ASP A 302 -19.11 11.01 14.65
C ASP A 302 -20.18 10.05 14.12
N ASP A 303 -21.20 10.58 13.44
CA ASP A 303 -22.24 9.83 12.76
C ASP A 303 -21.70 9.02 11.58
N ALA A 304 -20.80 9.60 10.77
CA ALA A 304 -20.13 8.89 9.69
C ALA A 304 -19.17 7.83 10.22
N LEU A 305 -18.48 8.11 11.34
CA LEU A 305 -17.64 7.13 12.01
C LEU A 305 -18.45 5.93 12.50
N ALA A 306 -19.61 6.16 13.12
CA ALA A 306 -20.51 5.11 13.55
C ALA A 306 -20.99 4.25 12.36
N ARG A 307 -21.35 4.88 11.23
CA ARG A 307 -21.71 4.18 9.98
C ARG A 307 -20.56 3.33 9.44
N LEU A 308 -19.34 3.85 9.42
CA LEU A 308 -18.14 3.12 8.98
C LEU A 308 -17.82 1.94 9.90
N GLN A 309 -18.01 2.08 11.21
CA GLN A 309 -17.81 1.01 12.19
C GLN A 309 -18.87 -0.08 12.07
N ALA A 310 -20.14 0.30 11.90
CA ALA A 310 -21.25 -0.62 11.65
C ALA A 310 -21.02 -1.43 10.36
N ALA A 311 -20.65 -0.76 9.26
CA ALA A 311 -20.36 -1.41 7.98
C ALA A 311 -19.13 -2.34 8.03
N ALA A 312 -18.14 -2.02 8.86
CA ALA A 312 -16.97 -2.86 9.09
C ALA A 312 -17.28 -4.16 9.86
N GLY A 313 -18.53 -4.35 10.31
CA GLY A 313 -18.93 -5.49 11.13
C GLY A 313 -18.24 -5.52 12.50
N VAL A 314 -17.70 -4.37 12.93
CA VAL A 314 -17.16 -4.21 14.28
C VAL A 314 -18.35 -3.88 15.17
N GLY A 315 -19.10 -4.91 15.56
CA GLY A 315 -19.79 -4.86 16.84
C GLY A 315 -18.75 -4.47 17.90
N SER A 316 -19.05 -3.47 18.71
CA SER A 316 -18.19 -2.90 19.75
C SER A 316 -17.37 -3.99 20.44
N ALA A 317 -16.10 -4.11 20.06
CA ALA A 317 -15.15 -4.90 20.82
C ALA A 317 -14.71 -4.01 21.99
N ASP A 318 -15.56 -4.01 23.03
CA ASP A 318 -15.12 -3.72 24.40
C ASP A 318 -14.08 -4.77 24.83
#